data_AF-A0A3N1JB13-F1
#
_entry.id   AF-A0A3N1JB13-F1
#
_cell.length_a   1.000
_cell.length_b   1.000
_cell.length_c   1.000
_cell.angle_alpha   90.00
_cell.angle_beta   90.00
_cell.angle_gamma   90.00
#
_symmetry.space_group_name_H-M   'P 1'
#
loop_
_entity.id
_entity.type
_entity.pdbx_description
1 polymer ?
#
loop_
_entity_poly.entity_id
_entity_poly.type
_entity_poly.pdbx_seq_one_letter_code
_entity_poly.pdbx_strand_id
1 'polypeptide(L)' 'MARTWTRRPHVLGLVGALVLLLVGIGLLISPWDGVVGAVAWVLIVAAIALGALTLFFARTPRS' A
#
# COMPACT_ATOMS: atom_id res chain seq x y z
N MET A 1 15.20 -18.39 -10.31
CA MET A 1 14.26 -17.24 -10.42
C MET A 1 14.00 -16.49 -9.10
N ALA A 2 14.27 -17.05 -7.91
CA ALA A 2 14.03 -16.37 -6.62
C ALA A 2 15.00 -15.21 -6.29
N ARG A 3 16.16 -15.10 -6.95
CA ARG A 3 17.20 -14.08 -6.63
C ARG A 3 16.89 -12.67 -7.14
N THR A 4 15.95 -12.49 -8.06
CA THR A 4 15.63 -11.15 -8.61
C THR A 4 14.68 -10.37 -7.71
N TRP A 5 13.86 -11.04 -6.89
CA TRP A 5 12.89 -10.40 -6.00
C TRP A 5 13.55 -9.66 -4.83
N THR A 6 14.67 -10.17 -4.32
CA THR A 6 15.45 -9.52 -3.25
C THR A 6 16.23 -8.29 -3.73
N ARG A 7 16.39 -8.06 -5.04
CA ARG A 7 17.09 -6.88 -5.57
C ARG A 7 16.24 -5.61 -5.63
N ARG A 8 14.91 -5.70 -5.50
CA ARG A 8 14.00 -4.54 -5.57
C ARG A 8 13.01 -4.55 -4.41
N PRO A 9 13.46 -4.29 -3.17
CA PRO A 9 12.59 -4.26 -1.99
C PRO A 9 11.41 -3.28 -2.16
N HIS A 10 11.58 -2.26 -3.00
CA HIS A 10 10.56 -1.28 -3.36
C HIS A 10 9.32 -1.90 -4.04
N VAL A 11 9.51 -2.98 -4.81
CA VAL A 11 8.39 -3.65 -5.51
C VAL A 11 7.50 -4.35 -4.49
N LEU A 12 8.07 -4.98 -3.45
CA LEU A 12 7.30 -5.59 -2.38
C LEU A 12 6.50 -4.55 -1.59
N GLY A 13 7.09 -3.39 -1.29
CA GLY A 13 6.39 -2.28 -0.64
C GLY A 13 5.23 -1.73 -1.48
N LEU A 14 5.44 -1.59 -2.80
CA LEU A 14 4.39 -1.14 -3.73
C LEU A 14 3.26 -2.16 -3.87
N VAL A 15 3.57 -3.46 -3.93
CA VAL A 15 2.55 -4.52 -3.96
C VAL A 15 1.74 -4.52 -2.67
N GLY A 16 2.38 -4.37 -1.51
CA GLY A 16 1.67 -4.23 -0.23
C GLY A 16 0.76 -3.01 -0.18
N ALA A 17 1.22 -1.86 -0.65
CA ALA A 17 0.42 -0.65 -0.77
C ALA A 17 -0.78 -0.84 -1.71
N LEU A 18 -0.58 -1.50 -2.86
CA LEU A 18 -1.65 -1.78 -3.82
C LEU A 18 -2.73 -2.67 -3.20
N VAL A 19 -2.34 -3.72 -2.49
CA VAL A 19 -3.29 -4.63 -1.82
C VAL A 19 -4.10 -3.90 -0.75
N LEU A 20 -3.45 -3.10 0.10
CA LEU A 20 -4.14 -2.29 1.12
C LEU A 20 -5.15 -1.32 0.49
N LEU A 21 -4.79 -0.69 -0.64
CA LEU A 21 -5.68 0.20 -1.37
C LEU A 21 -6.91 -0.53 -1.89
N LEU A 22 -6.73 -1.68 -2.54
CA LEU A 22 -7.82 -2.48 -3.09
C LEU A 22 -8.77 -3.00 -1.99
N VAL A 23 -8.22 -3.44 -0.86
CA VAL A 23 -9.01 -3.86 0.31
C VAL A 23 -9.80 -2.67 0.86
N GLY A 24 -9.18 -1.50 1.02
CA GLY A 24 -9.86 -0.29 1.47
C GLY A 24 -11.00 0.12 0.53
N ILE A 25 -10.77 0.13 -0.78
CA ILE A 25 -11.82 0.44 -1.78
C ILE A 25 -12.96 -0.59 -1.71
N GLY A 26 -12.63 -1.89 -1.61
CA GLY A 26 -13.63 -2.95 -1.50
C GLY A 26 -14.50 -2.81 -0.24
N LEU A 27 -13.90 -2.42 0.89
CA LEU A 27 -14.64 -2.14 2.12
C LEU A 27 -15.52 -0.89 2.01
N LEU A 28 -15.11 0.10 1.22
CA LEU A 28 -15.88 1.33 1.00
C LEU A 28 -17.15 1.10 0.17
N ILE A 29 -17.11 0.13 -0.76
CA ILE A 29 -18.26 -0.29 -1.58
C ILE A 29 -19.16 -1.25 -0.80
N SER A 30 -18.63 -1.89 0.23
CA SER A 30 -19.37 -2.84 1.05
C SER A 30 -20.52 -2.13 1.80
N PRO A 31 -21.73 -2.72 1.86
CA PRO A 31 -22.92 -2.08 2.45
C PRO A 31 -22.90 -2.04 3.99
N TRP A 32 -21.72 -2.12 4.60
CA TRP A 32 -21.53 -2.27 6.03
C TRP A 32 -21.51 -0.90 6.71
N ASP A 33 -21.98 -0.84 7.96
CA ASP A 33 -22.16 0.38 8.75
C ASP A 33 -20.95 1.33 8.79
N GLY A 34 -21.19 2.60 9.16
CA GLY A 34 -20.21 3.71 9.04
C GLY A 34 -18.83 3.50 9.69
N VAL A 35 -18.69 2.60 10.67
CA VAL A 35 -17.38 2.21 11.26
C VAL A 35 -16.49 1.51 10.23
N VAL A 36 -17.07 0.67 9.36
CA VAL A 36 -16.34 -0.04 8.30
C VAL A 36 -15.85 0.96 7.25
N GLY A 37 -16.63 1.99 6.94
CA GLY A 37 -16.21 3.09 6.09
C GLY A 37 -15.00 3.86 6.66
N ALA A 38 -14.97 4.11 7.98
CA ALA A 38 -13.83 4.74 8.63
C ALA A 38 -12.56 3.88 8.55
N VAL A 39 -12.68 2.56 8.78
CA VAL A 39 -11.55 1.62 8.64
C VAL A 39 -11.04 1.56 7.20
N ALA A 40 -11.95 1.51 6.22
CA ALA A 40 -11.64 1.56 4.80
C ALA A 40 -10.83 2.81 4.44
N TRP A 41 -11.23 3.97 4.98
CA TRP A 41 -10.54 5.24 4.75
C TRP A 41 -9.12 5.23 5.34
N VAL A 42 -8.96 4.74 6.57
CA VAL A 42 -7.64 4.60 7.22
C VAL A 42 -6.73 3.68 6.40
N LEU A 43 -7.25 2.57 5.87
CA LEU A 43 -6.48 1.66 5.02
C LEU A 43 -6.03 2.31 3.71
N ILE A 44 -6.88 3.12 3.08
CA ILE A 44 -6.53 3.87 1.87
C ILE A 44 -5.43 4.89 2.17
N VAL A 45 -5.53 5.65 3.26
CA VAL A 45 -4.50 6.64 3.63
C VAL A 45 -3.17 5.95 3.97
N ALA A 46 -3.21 4.86 4.73
CA ALA A 46 -2.03 4.08 5.05
C ALA A 46 -1.37 3.51 3.78
N ALA A 47 -2.16 3.03 2.80
CA ALA A 47 -1.68 2.56 1.51
C ALA A 47 -0.96 3.67 0.73
N ILE A 48 -1.54 4.87 0.67
CA ILE A 48 -0.95 6.02 -0.02
C ILE A 48 0.36 6.44 0.65
N ALA A 49 0.36 6.56 1.99
CA ALA A 49 1.55 6.92 2.76
C ALA A 49 2.67 5.89 2.55
N LEU A 50 2.35 4.59 2.62
CA LEU A 50 3.30 3.51 2.41
C LEU A 50 3.84 3.51 0.97
N GLY A 51 2.99 3.73 -0.02
CA GLY A 51 3.39 3.88 -1.43
C GLY A 51 4.33 5.07 -1.63
N ALA A 52 4.01 6.23 -1.06
CA ALA A 52 4.84 7.43 -1.10
C ALA A 52 6.20 7.21 -0.44
N LEU A 53 6.24 6.63 0.77
CA LEU A 53 7.48 6.25 1.47
C LEU A 53 8.32 5.28 0.64
N THR A 54 7.68 4.26 0.05
CA THR A 54 8.37 3.27 -0.77
C THR A 54 9.00 3.90 -2.01
N LEU A 55 8.27 4.82 -2.67
CA LEU A 55 8.78 5.58 -3.81
C LEU A 55 9.89 6.57 -3.41
N PHE A 56 9.77 7.20 -2.24
CA PHE A 56 10.79 8.08 -1.69
C PHE A 56 12.10 7.30 -1.50
N PHE A 57 12.07 6.19 -0.77
CA PHE A 57 13.25 5.33 -0.57
C PHE A 57 13.78 4.69 -1.85
N ALA A 58 12.94 4.47 -2.86
CA ALA A 58 13.39 3.99 -4.17
C ALA A 58 14.14 5.07 -4.96
N ARG A 59 13.82 6.35 -4.73
CA ARG A 59 14.43 7.49 -5.42
C ARG A 59 15.59 8.11 -4.66
N THR A 60 15.72 7.91 -3.34
CA THR A 60 16.85 8.43 -2.58
C THR A 60 18.13 7.67 -2.98
N PRO A 61 19.14 8.32 -3.60
CA PRO A 61 20.42 7.69 -3.81
C PRO A 61 21.05 7.46 -2.42
N ARG A 62 21.40 6.21 -2.10
CA ARG A 62 22.19 5.92 -0.91
C ARG A 62 23.59 6.48 -1.15
N SER A 63 23.96 7.51 -0.39
CA SER A 63 25.34 8.02 -0.28
C SER A 63 26.22 7.02 0.46
#